data_AF-A0A959HUS7-F1
#
_entry.id   AF-A0A959HUS7-F1
#
_cell.length_a   1.000
_cell.length_b   1.000
_cell.length_c   1.000
_cell.angle_alpha   90.00
_cell.angle_beta   90.00
_cell.angle_gamma   90.00
#
_symmetry.space_group_name_H-M   'P 1'
#
loop_
_entity.id
_entity.type
_entity.pdbx_description
1 polymer ?
#
loop_
_entity_poly.entity_id
_entity_poly.type
_entity_poly.pdbx_seq_one_letter_code
_entity_poly.pdbx_strand_id
1 'polypeptide(L)'
;MYLTVHHEYRTLRFMIQDNDLPPHKEFSFWLKWIILLLALIFCGVLVATIITGMVGDLSGIDIGVFNFEGMDADQLNRIAWIYRAIIFNQHFFVFIVPALLTMYFFKKHTGFSVFHFVPQVNWNATLMGVLILISAYPLVQFSSEINKLIPLPDVLHNMEDQTEKLVRLWLDNDSPWILGVNVLLIALIPAISEELIFRGFLQTILGQLLQNKHVTVWLTAIVFSAIHMQFEGFFPRIILGLVLGYLMMWSGNIAYPMIAHFVNNAVQVILQYFVRNDTTRMHDVDNYSVPIWLVFISTVLLMLLATAFQSYFAKNKKRV
;
A
#
# COMPACT_ATOMS: atom_id res chain seq x y z
N MET A 1 -19.72 0.29 52.03
CA MET A 1 -18.93 -0.69 51.27
C MET A 1 -19.42 -0.65 49.82
N TYR A 2 -18.95 0.33 49.05
CA TYR A 2 -19.28 0.46 47.63
C TYR A 2 -18.28 -0.38 46.85
N LEU A 3 -18.73 -1.52 46.33
CA LEU A 3 -17.99 -2.35 45.40
C LEU A 3 -17.95 -1.61 44.05
N THR A 4 -16.87 -0.89 43.81
CA THR A 4 -16.49 -0.44 42.47
C THR A 4 -16.23 -1.67 41.62
N VAL A 5 -17.16 -1.98 40.72
CA VAL A 5 -16.95 -2.92 39.61
C VAL A 5 -15.95 -2.26 38.67
N HIS A 6 -14.66 -2.47 38.95
CA HIS A 6 -13.62 -2.33 37.94
C HIS A 6 -13.87 -3.45 36.92
N HIS A 7 -14.69 -3.16 35.90
CA HIS A 7 -14.68 -3.95 34.69
C HIS A 7 -13.26 -3.89 34.13
N GLU A 8 -12.59 -5.03 34.18
CA GLU A 8 -11.32 -5.28 33.52
C GLU A 8 -11.45 -5.02 32.01
N TYR A 9 -11.18 -3.78 31.59
CA TYR A 9 -10.85 -3.44 30.20
C TYR A 9 -9.43 -3.92 29.83
N ARG A 10 -9.08 -5.16 30.21
CA ARG A 10 -7.71 -5.68 30.15
C ARG A 10 -7.35 -6.41 28.86
N THR A 11 -8.23 -6.43 27.86
CA THR A 11 -8.12 -7.35 26.70
C THR A 11 -7.89 -6.72 25.32
N LEU A 12 -7.67 -5.41 25.19
CA LEU A 12 -7.54 -4.76 23.86
C LEU A 12 -6.28 -3.90 23.65
N ARG A 13 -5.17 -4.19 24.35
CA ARG A 13 -3.88 -3.48 24.14
C ARG A 13 -3.08 -4.00 22.95
N PHE A 14 -3.51 -3.76 21.71
CA PHE A 14 -2.66 -4.00 20.52
C PHE A 14 -3.04 -3.09 19.35
N MET A 15 -2.99 -1.78 19.58
CA MET A 15 -2.77 -0.80 18.50
C MET A 15 -2.10 0.41 19.14
N ILE A 16 -0.79 0.56 18.91
CA ILE A 16 0.03 1.60 19.55
C ILE A 16 0.03 1.42 21.10
N GLN A 17 1.01 1.91 21.86
CA GLN A 17 0.79 1.92 23.32
C GLN A 17 -0.28 2.99 23.55
N ASP A 18 -1.37 2.71 24.28
CA ASP A 18 -2.45 3.70 24.50
C ASP A 18 -1.96 5.06 25.05
N ASN A 19 -0.71 5.11 25.55
CA ASN A 19 -0.02 6.31 26.01
C ASN A 19 0.64 7.16 24.90
N ASP A 20 0.74 6.68 23.66
CA ASP A 20 1.37 7.39 22.53
C ASP A 20 0.36 8.22 21.72
N LEU A 21 -0.93 8.16 22.05
CA LEU A 21 -1.99 8.92 21.43
C LEU A 21 -2.78 9.72 22.48
N PRO A 22 -3.51 10.78 22.07
CA PRO A 22 -4.33 11.55 22.99
C PRO A 22 -5.42 10.65 23.59
N PRO A 23 -5.54 10.58 24.93
CA PRO A 23 -6.49 9.67 25.57
C PRO A 23 -7.94 10.11 25.32
N HIS A 24 -8.80 9.13 25.05
CA HIS A 24 -10.27 9.20 25.09
C HIS A 24 -10.88 10.49 24.50
N LYS A 25 -10.53 10.79 23.25
CA LYS A 25 -11.15 11.88 22.50
C LYS A 25 -12.47 11.46 21.86
N GLU A 26 -13.42 12.39 21.80
CA GLU A 26 -14.73 12.16 21.17
C GLU A 26 -14.59 11.83 19.68
N PHE A 27 -15.61 11.18 19.10
CA PHE A 27 -15.70 10.89 17.66
C PHE A 27 -15.42 12.14 16.80
N SER A 28 -15.96 13.29 17.20
CA SER A 28 -15.80 14.58 16.52
C SER A 28 -14.35 15.03 16.40
N PHE A 29 -13.48 14.65 17.33
CA PHE A 29 -12.06 14.97 17.31
C PHE A 29 -11.35 14.20 16.18
N TRP A 30 -11.54 12.89 16.12
CA TRP A 30 -10.92 12.01 15.13
C TRP A 30 -11.44 12.27 13.72
N LEU A 31 -12.74 12.57 13.60
CA LEU A 31 -13.35 12.94 12.33
C LEU A 31 -12.72 14.19 11.71
N LYS A 32 -12.40 15.22 12.52
CA LYS A 32 -11.74 16.44 12.03
C LYS A 32 -10.41 16.14 11.34
N TRP A 33 -9.65 15.18 11.86
CA TRP A 33 -8.37 14.78 11.29
C TRP A 33 -8.55 14.01 9.97
N ILE A 34 -9.55 13.14 9.88
CA ILE A 34 -9.91 12.50 8.60
C ILE A 34 -10.30 13.56 7.57
N ILE A 35 -11.15 14.52 7.93
CA ILE A 35 -11.57 15.61 7.05
C ILE A 35 -10.37 16.45 6.60
N LEU A 36 -9.46 16.80 7.52
CA LEU A 36 -8.25 17.54 7.18
C LEU A 36 -7.38 16.77 6.19
N LEU A 37 -7.17 15.46 6.41
CA LEU A 37 -6.38 14.65 5.49
C LEU A 37 -7.03 14.63 4.10
N LEU A 38 -8.34 14.36 4.03
CA LEU A 38 -9.06 14.33 2.75
C LEU A 38 -9.02 15.69 2.04
N ALA A 39 -9.12 16.80 2.78
CA ALA A 39 -8.98 18.14 2.21
C ALA A 39 -7.57 18.38 1.65
N LEU A 40 -6.52 17.94 2.37
CA LEU A 40 -5.15 18.05 1.90
C LEU A 40 -4.87 17.15 0.70
N ILE A 41 -5.42 15.93 0.68
CA ILE A 41 -5.39 15.03 -0.49
C ILE A 41 -6.05 15.70 -1.68
N PHE A 42 -7.24 16.29 -1.51
CA PHE A 42 -7.93 17.00 -2.58
C PHE A 42 -7.12 18.19 -3.12
N CYS A 43 -6.56 19.02 -2.25
CA CYS A 43 -5.64 20.09 -2.66
C CYS A 43 -4.42 19.52 -3.40
N GLY A 44 -3.87 18.41 -2.92
CA GLY A 44 -2.79 17.67 -3.57
C GLY A 44 -3.13 17.22 -4.98
N VAL A 45 -4.34 16.69 -5.19
CA VAL A 45 -4.84 16.29 -6.52
C VAL A 45 -4.92 17.49 -7.45
N LEU A 46 -5.43 18.64 -6.98
CA LEU A 46 -5.50 19.86 -7.80
C LEU A 46 -4.10 20.33 -8.22
N VAL A 47 -3.16 20.38 -7.28
CA VAL A 47 -1.76 20.76 -7.56
C VAL A 47 -1.11 19.77 -8.52
N ALA A 48 -1.26 18.47 -8.27
CA ALA A 48 -0.72 17.42 -9.14
C ALA A 48 -1.29 17.53 -10.56
N THR A 49 -2.60 17.76 -10.70
CA THR A 49 -3.26 17.92 -12.01
C THR A 49 -2.73 19.12 -12.77
N ILE A 50 -2.54 20.27 -12.10
CA ILE A 50 -1.97 21.48 -12.71
C ILE A 50 -0.53 21.21 -13.19
N ILE A 51 0.31 20.60 -12.35
CA ILE A 51 1.70 20.28 -12.71
C ILE A 51 1.75 19.31 -13.88
N THR A 52 0.91 18.27 -13.86
CA THR A 52 0.79 17.31 -14.95
C THR A 52 0.39 18.01 -16.24
N GLY A 53 -0.63 18.87 -16.24
CA GLY A 53 -1.04 19.65 -17.41
C GLY A 53 0.09 20.53 -17.96
N MET A 54 0.81 21.25 -17.08
CA MET A 54 1.97 22.06 -17.48
C MET A 54 3.08 21.23 -18.13
N VAL A 55 3.34 20.02 -17.63
CA VAL A 55 4.32 19.11 -18.25
C VAL A 55 3.86 18.68 -19.64
N GLY A 56 2.55 18.46 -19.84
CA GLY A 56 1.96 18.14 -21.15
C GLY A 56 2.17 19.27 -22.14
N ASP A 57 1.79 20.49 -21.76
CA ASP A 57 1.94 21.69 -22.59
C ASP A 57 3.39 21.96 -22.97
N LEU A 58 4.32 21.84 -22.01
CA LEU A 58 5.75 22.06 -22.23
C LEU A 58 6.40 20.96 -23.08
N SER A 59 5.89 19.73 -23.01
CA SER A 59 6.40 18.61 -23.79
C SER A 59 5.80 18.52 -25.19
N GLY A 60 4.69 19.23 -25.44
CA GLY A 60 3.92 19.16 -26.68
C GLY A 60 3.18 17.83 -26.85
N ILE A 61 2.98 17.08 -25.77
CA ILE A 61 2.30 15.78 -25.75
C ILE A 61 0.98 15.92 -25.00
N ASP A 62 -0.11 15.48 -25.64
CA ASP A 62 -1.42 15.41 -24.99
C ASP A 62 -1.44 14.23 -23.99
N ILE A 63 -1.64 14.56 -22.71
CA ILE A 63 -1.59 13.62 -21.58
C ILE A 63 -2.84 12.71 -21.53
N GLY A 64 -3.81 12.89 -22.44
CA GLY A 64 -4.94 11.97 -22.63
C GLY A 64 -4.69 10.85 -23.66
N VAL A 65 -3.51 10.77 -24.28
CA VAL A 65 -3.23 9.77 -25.32
C VAL A 65 -2.87 8.42 -24.70
N PHE A 66 -3.79 7.46 -24.84
CA PHE A 66 -3.60 6.05 -24.49
C PHE A 66 -3.41 5.15 -25.73
N ASN A 67 -3.37 5.74 -26.93
CA ASN A 67 -3.06 5.04 -28.16
C ASN A 67 -1.62 5.35 -28.58
N PHE A 68 -0.75 4.35 -28.46
CA PHE A 68 0.67 4.45 -28.79
C PHE A 68 0.99 3.87 -30.18
N GLU A 69 -0.03 3.43 -30.92
CA GLU A 69 0.16 2.84 -32.25
C GLU A 69 0.69 3.86 -33.26
N GLY A 70 1.72 3.46 -34.01
CA GLY A 70 2.34 4.30 -35.04
C GLY A 70 3.32 5.37 -34.52
N MET A 71 3.56 5.42 -33.21
CA MET A 71 4.60 6.30 -32.63
C MET A 71 6.00 5.72 -32.83
N ASP A 72 6.97 6.60 -33.05
CA ASP A 72 8.38 6.21 -33.09
C ASP A 72 8.96 5.96 -31.69
N ALA A 73 10.16 5.36 -31.63
CA ALA A 73 10.81 5.02 -30.36
C ALA A 73 11.14 6.23 -29.49
N ASP A 74 11.43 7.39 -30.09
CA ASP A 74 11.77 8.61 -29.36
C ASP A 74 10.53 9.21 -28.70
N GLN A 75 9.39 9.20 -29.39
CA GLN A 75 8.09 9.58 -28.86
C GLN A 75 7.69 8.69 -27.69
N LEU A 76 7.79 7.37 -27.85
CA LEU A 76 7.48 6.41 -26.78
C LEU A 76 8.36 6.63 -25.54
N ASN A 77 9.65 6.86 -25.72
CA ASN A 77 10.56 7.14 -24.63
C ASN A 77 10.22 8.47 -23.90
N ARG A 78 9.88 9.53 -24.65
CA ARG A 78 9.42 10.81 -24.07
C ARG A 78 8.15 10.61 -23.24
N ILE A 79 7.17 9.91 -23.79
CA ILE A 79 5.91 9.59 -23.09
C ILE A 79 6.20 8.81 -21.81
N ALA A 80 7.05 7.78 -21.87
CA ALA A 80 7.42 7.01 -20.69
C ALA A 80 8.05 7.88 -19.59
N TRP A 81 8.90 8.85 -19.93
CA TRP A 81 9.46 9.80 -18.96
C TRP A 81 8.42 10.76 -18.38
N ILE A 82 7.49 11.25 -19.20
CA ILE A 82 6.37 12.08 -18.73
C ILE A 82 5.54 11.31 -17.73
N TYR A 83 5.15 10.08 -18.04
CA TYR A 83 4.34 9.27 -17.15
C TYR A 83 5.08 8.88 -15.85
N ARG A 84 6.41 8.64 -15.88
CA ARG A 84 7.23 8.51 -14.66
C ARG A 84 7.18 9.77 -13.79
N ALA A 85 7.25 10.96 -14.40
CA ALA A 85 7.12 12.22 -13.69
C ALA A 85 5.70 12.40 -13.13
N ILE A 86 4.66 11.97 -13.86
CA ILE A 86 3.27 11.99 -13.39
C ILE A 86 3.09 11.08 -12.17
N ILE A 87 3.59 9.83 -12.19
CA ILE A 87 3.51 8.94 -11.01
C ILE A 87 4.19 9.60 -9.81
N PHE A 88 5.42 10.10 -9.99
CA PHE A 88 6.14 10.79 -8.93
C PHE A 88 5.32 11.95 -8.36
N ASN A 89 4.79 12.80 -9.23
CA ASN A 89 3.96 13.95 -8.89
C ASN A 89 2.70 13.53 -8.09
N GLN A 90 2.03 12.46 -8.52
CA GLN A 90 0.87 11.91 -7.82
C GLN A 90 1.24 11.41 -6.42
N HIS A 91 2.25 10.56 -6.26
CA HIS A 91 2.65 10.09 -4.91
C HIS A 91 3.16 11.22 -4.02
N PHE A 92 3.89 12.17 -4.58
CA PHE A 92 4.45 13.26 -3.80
C PHE A 92 3.36 14.22 -3.29
N PHE A 93 2.53 14.76 -4.17
CA PHE A 93 1.54 15.79 -3.79
C PHE A 93 0.23 15.22 -3.27
N VAL A 94 -0.18 14.01 -3.66
CA VAL A 94 -1.45 13.40 -3.21
C VAL A 94 -1.27 12.56 -1.94
N PHE A 95 -0.11 11.93 -1.74
CA PHE A 95 0.11 11.04 -0.59
C PHE A 95 1.13 11.60 0.41
N ILE A 96 2.38 11.84 -0.01
CA ILE A 96 3.46 12.22 0.92
C ILE A 96 3.18 13.57 1.60
N VAL A 97 2.92 14.62 0.81
CA VAL A 97 2.70 15.96 1.34
C VAL A 97 1.48 15.99 2.29
N PRO A 98 0.30 15.47 1.91
CA PRO A 98 -0.86 15.42 2.80
C PRO A 98 -0.61 14.59 4.07
N ALA A 99 0.08 13.45 3.98
CA ALA A 99 0.42 12.63 5.13
C ALA A 99 1.31 13.39 6.13
N LEU A 100 2.39 14.02 5.63
CA LEU A 100 3.35 14.74 6.46
C LEU A 100 2.74 16.02 7.07
N LEU A 101 1.96 16.77 6.30
CA LEU A 101 1.27 17.96 6.80
C LEU A 101 0.23 17.60 7.85
N THR A 102 -0.58 16.57 7.60
CA THR A 102 -1.55 16.09 8.59
C THR A 102 -0.85 15.65 9.87
N MET A 103 0.24 14.88 9.78
CA MET A 103 1.05 14.51 10.94
C MET A 103 1.59 15.74 11.67
N TYR A 104 2.16 16.71 10.94
CA TYR A 104 2.71 17.92 11.52
C TYR A 104 1.66 18.70 12.32
N PHE A 105 0.48 18.92 11.74
CA PHE A 105 -0.62 19.60 12.41
C PHE A 105 -1.16 18.79 13.59
N PHE A 106 -1.28 17.48 13.46
CA PHE A 106 -1.71 16.59 14.55
C PHE A 106 -0.75 16.67 15.73
N LYS A 107 0.56 16.58 15.48
CA LYS A 107 1.60 16.69 16.50
C LYS A 107 1.62 18.06 17.16
N LYS A 108 1.48 19.13 16.37
CA LYS A 108 1.40 20.49 16.90
C LYS A 108 0.18 20.71 17.80
N HIS A 109 -0.96 20.11 17.45
CA HIS A 109 -2.20 20.27 18.20
C HIS A 109 -2.27 19.40 19.46
N THR A 110 -1.72 18.19 19.40
CA THR A 110 -1.91 17.18 20.44
C THR A 110 -0.67 16.89 21.28
N GLY A 111 0.53 17.19 20.76
CA GLY A 111 1.81 16.74 21.32
C GLY A 111 2.20 15.31 20.92
N PHE A 112 1.29 14.54 20.31
CA PHE A 112 1.48 13.12 19.97
C PHE A 112 1.75 12.92 18.48
N SER A 113 2.42 11.82 18.12
CA SER A 113 2.63 11.44 16.72
C SER A 113 1.72 10.26 16.36
N VAL A 114 1.05 10.35 15.22
CA VAL A 114 0.34 9.21 14.61
C VAL A 114 1.29 8.26 13.88
N PHE A 115 2.46 8.75 13.46
CA PHE A 115 3.48 7.93 12.82
C PHE A 115 4.43 7.38 13.87
N HIS A 116 4.49 6.06 13.94
CA HIS A 116 5.27 5.32 14.92
C HIS A 116 6.50 4.75 14.24
N PHE A 117 7.52 5.60 14.09
CA PHE A 117 8.86 5.17 13.72
C PHE A 117 9.60 4.79 15.00
N VAL A 118 9.65 3.50 15.32
CA VAL A 118 10.48 3.03 16.43
C VAL A 118 11.92 2.99 15.93
N PRO A 119 12.89 3.67 16.59
CA PRO A 119 14.25 3.87 16.07
C PRO A 119 15.03 2.58 15.78
N GLN A 120 14.66 1.46 16.40
CA GLN A 120 15.34 0.18 16.24
C GLN A 120 14.47 -0.79 15.44
N VAL A 121 14.82 -0.94 14.16
CA VAL A 121 14.31 -2.02 13.30
C VAL A 121 15.09 -3.29 13.61
N ASN A 122 14.39 -4.39 13.91
CA ASN A 122 15.02 -5.68 14.09
C ASN A 122 15.03 -6.44 12.76
N TRP A 123 16.21 -6.73 12.22
CA TRP A 123 16.34 -7.38 10.91
C TRP A 123 15.79 -8.80 10.84
N ASN A 124 15.78 -9.55 11.95
CA ASN A 124 15.14 -10.87 11.99
C ASN A 124 13.61 -10.74 11.86
N ALA A 125 13.02 -9.77 12.56
CA ALA A 125 11.60 -9.45 12.42
C ALA A 125 11.28 -8.92 11.01
N THR A 126 12.16 -8.10 10.42
CA THR A 126 12.03 -7.65 9.03
C THR A 126 12.03 -8.83 8.05
N LEU A 127 12.98 -9.75 8.19
CA LEU A 127 13.03 -10.96 7.37
C LEU A 127 11.76 -11.80 7.54
N MET A 128 11.27 -11.99 8.76
CA MET A 128 10.01 -12.66 9.01
C MET A 128 8.84 -11.94 8.32
N GLY A 129 8.77 -10.61 8.37
CA GLY A 129 7.74 -9.82 7.69
C GLY A 129 7.76 -10.00 6.16
N VAL A 130 8.95 -10.02 5.57
CA VAL A 130 9.13 -10.30 4.13
C VAL A 130 8.75 -11.74 3.80
N LEU A 131 9.11 -12.72 4.63
CA LEU A 131 8.74 -14.13 4.42
C LEU A 131 7.23 -14.36 4.57
N ILE A 132 6.55 -13.65 5.50
CA ILE A 132 5.09 -13.64 5.61
C ILE A 132 4.49 -13.18 4.29
N LEU A 133 4.96 -12.05 3.75
CA LEU A 133 4.49 -11.53 2.48
C LEU A 133 4.73 -12.53 1.33
N ILE A 134 5.93 -13.09 1.20
CA ILE A 134 6.26 -14.09 0.16
C ILE A 134 5.36 -15.31 0.28
N SER A 135 5.13 -15.82 1.51
CA SER A 135 4.25 -16.96 1.75
C SER A 135 2.77 -16.68 1.42
N ALA A 136 2.37 -15.41 1.37
CA ALA A 136 1.01 -15.03 0.98
C ALA A 136 0.77 -15.10 -0.54
N TYR A 137 1.82 -15.14 -1.38
CA TYR A 137 1.67 -15.04 -2.84
C TYR A 137 0.75 -16.10 -3.47
N PRO A 138 0.82 -17.40 -3.11
CA PRO A 138 -0.11 -18.37 -3.69
C PRO A 138 -1.57 -18.08 -3.31
N LEU A 139 -1.83 -17.54 -2.11
CA LEU A 139 -3.16 -17.08 -1.71
C LEU A 139 -3.58 -15.81 -2.47
N VAL A 140 -2.64 -14.89 -2.70
CA VAL A 140 -2.86 -13.69 -3.52
C VAL A 140 -3.23 -14.09 -4.95
N GLN A 141 -2.49 -15.02 -5.57
CA GLN A 141 -2.77 -15.53 -6.91
C GLN A 141 -4.13 -16.22 -6.96
N PHE A 142 -4.43 -17.09 -6.00
CA PHE A 142 -5.74 -17.74 -5.91
C PHE A 142 -6.87 -16.71 -5.80
N SER A 143 -6.67 -15.64 -5.01
CA SER A 143 -7.67 -14.57 -4.90
C SER A 143 -7.82 -13.75 -6.18
N SER A 144 -6.76 -13.63 -6.99
CA SER A 144 -6.79 -13.02 -8.33
C SER A 144 -7.62 -13.86 -9.29
N GLU A 145 -7.44 -15.19 -9.28
CA GLU A 145 -8.26 -16.12 -10.08
C GLU A 145 -9.74 -16.01 -9.72
N ILE A 146 -10.08 -15.97 -8.43
CA ILE A 146 -11.46 -15.74 -7.98
C ILE A 146 -11.97 -14.38 -8.47
N ASN A 147 -11.14 -13.35 -8.43
CA ASN A 147 -11.52 -12.00 -8.82
C ASN A 147 -11.88 -11.92 -10.31
N LYS A 148 -11.10 -12.59 -11.17
CA LYS A 148 -11.33 -12.69 -12.62
C LYS A 148 -12.65 -13.40 -12.99
N LEU A 149 -13.26 -14.15 -12.06
CA LEU A 149 -14.57 -14.77 -12.28
C LEU A 149 -15.73 -13.76 -12.19
N ILE A 150 -15.49 -12.57 -11.63
CA ILE A 150 -16.52 -11.53 -11.52
C ILE A 150 -16.61 -10.81 -12.88
N PRO A 151 -17.76 -10.88 -13.57
CA PRO A 151 -17.93 -10.17 -14.84
C PRO A 151 -17.90 -8.66 -14.61
N LEU A 152 -17.06 -7.94 -15.36
CA LEU A 152 -16.97 -6.49 -15.27
C LEU A 152 -17.77 -5.79 -16.37
N PRO A 153 -18.37 -4.62 -16.08
CA PRO A 153 -18.89 -3.75 -17.12
C PRO A 153 -17.76 -3.26 -18.04
N ASP A 154 -18.09 -3.04 -19.32
CA ASP A 154 -17.13 -2.58 -20.35
C ASP A 154 -16.34 -1.34 -19.93
N VAL A 155 -16.96 -0.43 -19.17
CA VAL A 155 -16.30 0.78 -18.66
C VAL A 155 -15.11 0.42 -17.76
N LEU A 156 -15.26 -0.57 -16.87
CA LEU A 156 -14.17 -0.99 -15.98
C LEU A 156 -13.10 -1.77 -16.74
N HIS A 157 -13.50 -2.63 -17.70
CA HIS A 157 -12.54 -3.31 -18.57
C HIS A 157 -11.66 -2.33 -19.36
N ASN A 158 -12.26 -1.29 -19.95
CA ASN A 158 -11.51 -0.28 -20.69
C ASN A 158 -10.51 0.49 -19.80
N MET A 159 -10.82 0.73 -18.53
CA MET A 159 -9.91 1.37 -17.59
C MET A 159 -8.72 0.47 -17.24
N GLU A 160 -8.95 -0.84 -17.11
CA GLU A 160 -7.88 -1.84 -16.89
C GLU A 160 -6.95 -1.89 -18.10
N ASP A 161 -7.49 -2.05 -19.31
CA ASP A 161 -6.72 -2.11 -20.56
C ASP A 161 -5.85 -0.86 -20.77
N GLN A 162 -6.40 0.32 -20.46
CA GLN A 162 -5.66 1.58 -20.51
C GLN A 162 -4.50 1.59 -19.52
N THR A 163 -4.75 1.14 -18.29
CA THR A 163 -3.69 1.11 -17.28
C THR A 163 -2.63 0.08 -17.61
N GLU A 164 -3.01 -1.08 -18.15
CA GLU A 164 -2.07 -2.10 -18.57
C GLU A 164 -1.14 -1.59 -19.70
N LYS A 165 -1.70 -0.91 -20.71
CA LYS A 165 -0.89 -0.31 -21.79
C LYS A 165 0.12 0.69 -21.25
N LEU A 166 -0.30 1.54 -20.30
CA LEU A 166 0.61 2.46 -19.61
C LEU A 166 1.68 1.72 -18.81
N VAL A 167 1.27 0.67 -18.09
CA VAL A 167 2.17 -0.14 -17.29
C VAL A 167 3.24 -0.82 -18.13
N ARG A 168 2.86 -1.34 -19.30
CA ARG A 168 3.80 -1.95 -20.25
C ARG A 168 4.74 -0.91 -20.85
N LEU A 169 4.24 0.25 -21.28
CA LEU A 169 5.03 1.29 -21.95
C LEU A 169 6.23 1.78 -21.11
N TRP A 170 6.04 2.05 -19.82
CA TRP A 170 7.12 2.57 -18.97
C TRP A 170 8.00 1.48 -18.32
N LEU A 171 7.61 0.20 -18.42
CA LEU A 171 8.38 -0.95 -17.92
C LEU A 171 9.16 -1.62 -19.05
N ASP A 172 8.75 -1.43 -20.30
CA ASP A 172 9.43 -1.93 -21.48
C ASP A 172 10.71 -1.12 -21.77
N ASN A 173 11.77 -1.47 -21.06
CA ASN A 173 13.08 -0.90 -21.25
C ASN A 173 14.19 -1.87 -20.85
N ASP A 174 15.29 -1.87 -21.59
CA ASP A 174 16.45 -2.75 -21.38
C ASP A 174 17.59 -2.13 -20.57
N SER A 175 17.47 -0.86 -20.20
CA SER A 175 18.46 -0.15 -19.42
C SER A 175 18.37 -0.48 -17.94
N PRO A 176 19.45 -1.00 -17.32
CA PRO A 176 19.51 -1.19 -15.86
C PRO A 176 19.33 0.10 -15.08
N TRP A 177 19.68 1.25 -15.67
CA TRP A 177 19.42 2.55 -15.08
C TRP A 177 17.92 2.83 -14.97
N ILE A 178 17.17 2.58 -16.05
CA ILE A 178 15.72 2.78 -16.06
C ILE A 178 15.03 1.78 -15.12
N LEU A 179 15.55 0.55 -15.01
CA LEU A 179 15.11 -0.38 -13.96
C LEU A 179 15.28 0.23 -12.55
N GLY A 180 16.44 0.81 -12.24
CA GLY A 180 16.67 1.46 -10.95
C GLY A 180 15.70 2.63 -10.69
N VAL A 181 15.42 3.43 -11.70
CA VAL A 181 14.42 4.50 -11.64
C VAL A 181 13.01 3.93 -11.39
N ASN A 182 12.63 2.86 -12.09
CA ASN A 182 11.34 2.21 -11.93
C ASN A 182 11.19 1.58 -10.53
N VAL A 183 12.24 0.97 -9.98
CA VAL A 183 12.22 0.47 -8.58
C VAL A 183 12.01 1.63 -7.60
N LEU A 184 12.65 2.79 -7.83
CA LEU A 184 12.44 3.95 -6.96
C LEU A 184 11.01 4.50 -7.07
N LEU A 185 10.49 4.67 -8.29
CA LEU A 185 9.21 5.33 -8.54
C LEU A 185 7.98 4.42 -8.32
N ILE A 186 8.11 3.12 -8.56
CA ILE A 186 6.99 2.16 -8.57
C ILE A 186 7.05 1.22 -7.35
N ALA A 187 8.22 1.07 -6.72
CA ALA A 187 8.32 0.29 -5.49
C ALA A 187 8.53 1.15 -4.25
N LEU A 188 9.59 1.95 -4.21
CA LEU A 188 9.99 2.64 -2.98
C LEU A 188 9.04 3.78 -2.61
N ILE A 189 8.76 4.67 -3.56
CA ILE A 189 7.89 5.83 -3.30
C ILE A 189 6.46 5.40 -2.94
N PRO A 190 5.81 4.46 -3.63
CA PRO A 190 4.49 3.95 -3.24
C PRO A 190 4.53 3.32 -1.85
N ALA A 191 5.51 2.46 -1.56
CA ALA A 191 5.65 1.81 -0.26
C ALA A 191 5.81 2.80 0.90
N ILE A 192 6.48 3.94 0.70
CA ILE A 192 6.55 4.99 1.72
C ILE A 192 5.23 5.76 1.78
N SER A 193 4.80 6.29 0.64
CA SER A 193 3.69 7.25 0.55
C SER A 193 2.36 6.65 0.98
N GLU A 194 2.05 5.44 0.54
CA GLU A 194 0.82 4.73 0.87
C GLU A 194 0.82 4.29 2.33
N GLU A 195 1.92 3.71 2.84
CA GLU A 195 1.96 3.27 4.23
C GLU A 195 1.80 4.42 5.22
N LEU A 196 2.34 5.61 4.91
CA LEU A 196 2.11 6.82 5.72
C LEU A 196 0.62 7.14 5.85
N ILE A 197 -0.14 7.08 4.76
CA ILE A 197 -1.58 7.33 4.74
C ILE A 197 -2.35 6.19 5.40
N PHE A 198 -2.14 4.96 4.94
CA PHE A 198 -2.97 3.82 5.33
C PHE A 198 -2.63 3.32 6.73
N ARG A 199 -1.37 3.07 7.04
CA ARG A 199 -0.94 2.44 8.30
C ARG A 199 -0.61 3.49 9.34
N GLY A 200 0.04 4.57 8.91
CA GLY A 200 0.36 5.71 9.77
C GLY A 200 -0.89 6.44 10.25
N PHE A 201 -1.80 6.77 9.35
CA PHE A 201 -2.95 7.63 9.67
C PHE A 201 -4.28 6.89 9.74
N LEU A 202 -4.75 6.31 8.64
CA LEU A 202 -6.11 5.77 8.52
C LEU A 202 -6.35 4.61 9.48
N GLN A 203 -5.47 3.62 9.53
CA GLN A 203 -5.56 2.48 10.45
C GLN A 203 -5.50 2.94 11.90
N THR A 204 -4.62 3.91 12.22
CA THR A 204 -4.50 4.49 13.56
C THR A 204 -5.81 5.13 14.01
N ILE A 205 -6.42 5.99 13.19
CA ILE A 205 -7.66 6.68 13.54
C ILE A 205 -8.84 5.72 13.59
N LEU A 206 -8.98 4.83 12.61
CA LEU A 206 -10.04 3.82 12.62
C LEU A 206 -9.92 2.89 13.84
N GLY A 207 -8.70 2.64 14.33
CA GLY A 207 -8.46 1.91 15.59
C GLY A 207 -9.08 2.60 16.79
N GLN A 208 -8.94 3.93 16.87
CA GLN A 208 -9.50 4.75 17.94
C GLN A 208 -11.03 4.87 17.84
N LEU A 209 -11.57 4.93 16.62
CA LEU A 209 -13.00 5.06 16.36
C LEU A 209 -13.79 3.76 16.58
N LEU A 210 -13.27 2.64 16.07
CA LEU A 210 -14.00 1.37 16.03
C LEU A 210 -13.74 0.49 17.25
N GLN A 211 -12.64 0.72 17.97
CA GLN A 211 -12.21 -0.05 19.14
C GLN A 211 -12.11 -1.58 18.90
N ASN A 212 -12.05 -2.02 17.64
CA ASN A 212 -11.85 -3.41 17.24
C ASN A 212 -10.72 -3.51 16.23
N LYS A 213 -9.58 -4.03 16.69
CA LYS A 213 -8.35 -4.08 15.91
C LYS A 213 -8.47 -4.83 14.58
N HIS A 214 -9.25 -5.91 14.54
CA HIS A 214 -9.41 -6.72 13.35
C HIS A 214 -10.28 -5.98 12.33
N VAL A 215 -11.43 -5.43 12.76
CA VAL A 215 -12.30 -4.63 11.89
C VAL A 215 -11.53 -3.45 11.31
N THR A 216 -10.70 -2.78 12.11
CA THR A 216 -9.83 -1.70 11.65
C THR A 216 -8.90 -2.15 10.52
N VAL A 217 -8.15 -3.26 10.69
CA VAL A 217 -7.24 -3.75 9.64
C VAL A 217 -8.00 -4.14 8.37
N TRP A 218 -9.12 -4.85 8.50
CA TRP A 218 -9.94 -5.23 7.37
C TRP A 218 -10.48 -4.02 6.61
N LEU A 219 -11.03 -3.04 7.32
CA LEU A 219 -11.56 -1.84 6.69
C LEU A 219 -10.45 -1.03 6.00
N THR A 220 -9.29 -0.87 6.64
CA THR A 220 -8.13 -0.22 6.00
C THR A 220 -7.66 -0.98 4.76
N ALA A 221 -7.62 -2.32 4.78
CA ALA A 221 -7.21 -3.12 3.62
C ALA A 221 -8.21 -3.03 2.46
N ILE A 222 -9.51 -2.97 2.75
CA ILE A 222 -10.56 -2.77 1.75
C ILE A 222 -10.44 -1.37 1.12
N VAL A 223 -10.30 -0.32 1.94
CA VAL A 223 -10.14 1.05 1.42
C VAL A 223 -8.83 1.17 0.62
N PHE A 224 -7.75 0.58 1.11
CA PHE A 224 -6.46 0.49 0.39
C PHE A 224 -6.64 -0.11 -1.00
N SER A 225 -7.36 -1.23 -1.11
CA SER A 225 -7.61 -1.85 -2.40
C SER A 225 -8.53 -1.01 -3.29
N ALA A 226 -9.61 -0.46 -2.73
CA ALA A 226 -10.62 0.28 -3.48
C ALA A 226 -10.07 1.56 -4.15
N ILE A 227 -9.16 2.29 -3.49
CA ILE A 227 -8.63 3.55 -4.05
C ILE A 227 -7.76 3.36 -5.30
N HIS A 228 -7.35 2.12 -5.62
CA HIS A 228 -6.59 1.83 -6.84
C HIS A 228 -7.46 1.89 -8.09
N MET A 229 -8.80 1.89 -7.94
CA MET A 229 -9.75 2.01 -9.06
C MET A 229 -9.54 0.99 -10.19
N GLN A 230 -8.96 -0.15 -9.84
CA GLN A 230 -8.70 -1.31 -10.68
C GLN A 230 -9.36 -2.50 -10.00
N PHE A 231 -10.38 -3.05 -10.63
CA PHE A 231 -11.14 -4.15 -10.07
C PHE A 231 -10.40 -5.48 -10.18
N GLU A 232 -9.63 -5.75 -11.24
CA GLU A 232 -8.96 -7.04 -11.42
C GLU A 232 -7.96 -7.37 -10.30
N GLY A 233 -7.35 -6.35 -9.71
CA GLY A 233 -6.47 -6.49 -8.55
C GLY A 233 -7.15 -6.31 -7.18
N PHE A 234 -8.48 -6.20 -7.10
CA PHE A 234 -9.19 -5.84 -5.86
C PHE A 234 -8.99 -6.84 -4.71
N PHE A 235 -9.34 -8.12 -4.89
CA PHE A 235 -9.12 -9.13 -3.85
C PHE A 235 -7.64 -9.40 -3.51
N PRO A 236 -6.72 -9.54 -4.48
CA PRO A 236 -5.31 -9.74 -4.15
C PRO A 236 -4.73 -8.57 -3.35
N ARG A 237 -5.12 -7.31 -3.65
CA ARG A 237 -4.72 -6.14 -2.86
C ARG A 237 -5.32 -6.12 -1.45
N ILE A 238 -6.52 -6.67 -1.23
CA ILE A 238 -7.05 -6.84 0.12
C ILE A 238 -6.16 -7.80 0.92
N ILE A 239 -5.78 -8.94 0.36
CA ILE A 239 -4.92 -9.92 1.06
C ILE A 239 -3.56 -9.30 1.43
N LEU A 240 -2.91 -8.62 0.48
CA LEU A 240 -1.67 -7.87 0.76
C LEU A 240 -1.91 -6.79 1.81
N GLY A 241 -3.01 -6.06 1.70
CA GLY A 241 -3.40 -5.01 2.63
C GLY A 241 -3.58 -5.50 4.07
N LEU A 242 -4.16 -6.70 4.24
CA LEU A 242 -4.30 -7.38 5.52
C LEU A 242 -2.94 -7.77 6.09
N VAL A 243 -2.05 -8.37 5.28
CA VAL A 243 -0.69 -8.73 5.71
C VAL A 243 0.03 -7.51 6.26
N LEU A 244 0.09 -6.41 5.50
CA LEU A 244 0.73 -5.17 5.91
C LEU A 244 0.06 -4.56 7.15
N GLY A 245 -1.28 -4.57 7.21
CA GLY A 245 -2.04 -4.06 8.35
C GLY A 245 -1.78 -4.83 9.66
N TYR A 246 -1.62 -6.15 9.58
CA TYR A 246 -1.25 -6.98 10.73
C TYR A 246 0.22 -6.83 11.13
N LEU A 247 1.14 -6.67 10.18
CA LEU A 247 2.53 -6.31 10.49
C LEU A 247 2.58 -5.00 11.29
N MET A 248 1.83 -3.98 10.88
CA MET A 248 1.70 -2.73 11.64
C MET A 248 1.08 -2.96 13.02
N MET A 249 -0.04 -3.68 13.11
CA MET A 249 -0.76 -3.91 14.37
C MET A 249 0.13 -4.59 15.42
N TRP A 250 0.85 -5.64 15.04
CA TRP A 250 1.64 -6.42 15.99
C TRP A 250 2.93 -5.72 16.38
N SER A 251 3.65 -5.18 15.39
CA SER A 251 4.94 -4.51 15.64
C SER A 251 4.79 -3.13 16.27
N GLY A 252 3.72 -2.40 15.94
CA GLY A 252 3.57 -0.98 16.28
C GLY A 252 4.61 -0.09 15.60
N ASN A 253 5.27 -0.56 14.53
CA ASN A 253 6.30 0.19 13.81
C ASN A 253 6.03 0.13 12.30
N ILE A 254 5.84 1.30 11.70
CA ILE A 254 5.51 1.47 10.29
C ILE A 254 6.64 1.01 9.34
N ALA A 255 7.87 0.89 9.84
CA ALA A 255 9.00 0.41 9.05
C ALA A 255 8.80 -1.03 8.53
N TYR A 256 8.19 -1.93 9.33
CA TYR A 256 7.98 -3.31 8.90
C TYR A 256 7.03 -3.45 7.69
N PRO A 257 5.82 -2.86 7.70
CA PRO A 257 4.98 -2.89 6.51
C PRO A 257 5.59 -2.08 5.35
N MET A 258 6.27 -0.94 5.58
CA MET A 258 6.97 -0.20 4.52
C MET A 258 8.03 -1.04 3.81
N ILE A 259 8.88 -1.75 4.55
CA ILE A 259 9.91 -2.60 3.95
C ILE A 259 9.28 -3.78 3.22
N ALA A 260 8.28 -4.44 3.82
CA ALA A 260 7.57 -5.53 3.16
C ALA A 260 6.90 -5.06 1.86
N HIS A 261 6.19 -3.92 1.88
CA HIS A 261 5.56 -3.32 0.71
C HIS A 261 6.60 -2.94 -0.36
N PHE A 262 7.72 -2.33 0.02
CA PHE A 262 8.79 -2.04 -0.93
C PHE A 262 9.30 -3.31 -1.61
N VAL A 263 9.59 -4.36 -0.84
CA VAL A 263 10.04 -5.65 -1.37
C VAL A 263 8.99 -6.25 -2.30
N ASN A 264 7.70 -6.18 -1.95
CA ASN A 264 6.59 -6.64 -2.78
C ASN A 264 6.67 -6.04 -4.19
N ASN A 265 6.70 -4.71 -4.26
CA ASN A 265 6.63 -3.99 -5.51
C ASN A 265 7.95 -4.09 -6.28
N ALA A 266 9.08 -4.11 -5.58
CA ALA A 266 10.39 -4.25 -6.20
C ALA A 266 10.54 -5.61 -6.88
N VAL A 267 10.06 -6.69 -6.26
CA VAL A 267 10.04 -8.03 -6.87
C VAL A 267 9.21 -8.02 -8.15
N GLN A 268 8.03 -7.41 -8.16
CA GLN A 268 7.20 -7.32 -9.37
C GLN A 268 7.88 -6.55 -10.50
N VAL A 269 8.46 -5.37 -10.21
CA VAL A 269 9.18 -4.56 -11.20
C VAL A 269 10.40 -5.32 -11.76
N ILE A 270 11.15 -6.00 -10.90
CA ILE A 270 12.34 -6.76 -11.30
C ILE A 270 11.95 -7.98 -12.14
N LEU A 271 10.91 -8.72 -11.73
CA LEU A 271 10.41 -9.86 -12.50
C LEU A 271 9.96 -9.43 -13.88
N GLN A 272 9.14 -8.36 -13.97
CA GLN A 272 8.68 -7.80 -15.25
C GLN A 272 9.87 -7.47 -16.16
N TYR A 273 10.91 -6.84 -15.63
CA TYR A 273 12.11 -6.51 -16.39
C TYR A 273 12.76 -7.75 -17.00
N PHE A 274 12.87 -8.86 -16.25
CA PHE A 274 13.52 -10.08 -16.77
C PHE A 274 12.66 -10.88 -17.76
N VAL A 275 11.32 -10.83 -17.64
CA VAL A 275 10.42 -11.56 -18.54
C VAL A 275 9.93 -10.72 -19.73
N ARG A 276 10.34 -9.44 -19.83
CA ARG A 276 9.78 -8.48 -20.78
C ARG A 276 9.81 -8.91 -22.26
N ASN A 277 10.89 -9.58 -22.67
CA ASN A 277 11.12 -9.99 -24.05
C ASN A 277 10.50 -11.36 -24.39
N ASP A 278 9.91 -12.03 -23.39
CA ASP A 278 9.39 -13.39 -23.51
C ASP A 278 7.87 -13.35 -23.33
N THR A 279 7.18 -13.01 -24.42
CA THR A 279 5.71 -12.88 -24.44
C THR A 279 5.01 -14.17 -24.04
N THR A 280 5.61 -15.33 -24.34
CA THR A 280 5.13 -16.64 -23.89
C THR A 280 5.20 -16.76 -22.38
N ARG A 281 6.33 -16.41 -21.75
CA ARG A 281 6.45 -16.43 -20.29
C ARG A 281 5.56 -15.42 -19.60
N MET A 282 5.36 -14.22 -20.16
CA MET A 282 4.38 -13.27 -19.63
C MET A 282 2.98 -13.87 -19.63
N HIS A 283 2.56 -14.43 -20.77
CA HIS A 283 1.25 -15.05 -20.90
C HIS A 283 1.07 -16.23 -19.93
N ASP A 284 2.12 -17.03 -19.73
CA ASP A 284 2.12 -18.12 -18.75
C ASP A 284 2.00 -17.61 -17.31
N VAL A 285 2.68 -16.51 -16.96
CA VAL A 285 2.60 -15.88 -15.63
C VAL A 285 1.20 -15.32 -15.39
N ASP A 286 0.62 -14.63 -16.36
CA ASP A 286 -0.70 -13.97 -16.24
C ASP A 286 -1.85 -14.98 -16.13
N ASN A 287 -1.68 -16.17 -16.73
CA ASN A 287 -2.66 -17.25 -16.76
C ASN A 287 -2.29 -18.44 -15.87
N TYR A 288 -1.27 -18.31 -15.02
CA TYR A 288 -0.89 -19.37 -14.11
C TYR A 288 -1.99 -19.60 -13.07
N SER A 289 -2.62 -20.78 -13.13
CA SER A 289 -3.53 -21.25 -12.08
C SER A 289 -2.75 -21.91 -10.95
N VAL A 290 -2.89 -21.39 -9.75
CA VAL A 290 -2.22 -21.92 -8.57
C VAL A 290 -2.90 -23.21 -8.09
N PRO A 291 -2.18 -24.32 -7.93
CA PRO A 291 -2.78 -25.54 -7.40
C PRO A 291 -3.27 -25.35 -5.96
N ILE A 292 -4.49 -25.82 -5.66
CA ILE A 292 -5.12 -25.70 -4.33
C ILE A 292 -4.27 -26.27 -3.19
N TRP A 293 -3.53 -27.35 -3.45
CA TRP A 293 -2.62 -27.92 -2.44
C TRP A 293 -1.49 -26.94 -2.08
N LEU A 294 -1.00 -26.16 -3.05
CA LEU A 294 0.03 -25.16 -2.82
C LEU A 294 -0.54 -23.97 -2.02
N VAL A 295 -1.77 -23.56 -2.33
CA VAL A 295 -2.49 -22.55 -1.53
C VAL A 295 -2.63 -23.01 -0.09
N PHE A 296 -3.02 -24.26 0.14
CA PHE A 296 -3.15 -24.79 1.50
C PHE A 296 -1.82 -24.78 2.26
N ILE A 297 -0.74 -25.29 1.64
CA ILE A 297 0.60 -25.31 2.25
C ILE A 297 1.08 -23.88 2.55
N SER A 298 0.92 -22.95 1.60
CA SER A 298 1.36 -21.57 1.76
C SER A 298 0.56 -20.84 2.83
N THR A 299 -0.75 -21.09 2.93
CA THR A 299 -1.60 -20.52 3.97
C THR A 299 -1.22 -21.05 5.35
N VAL A 300 -0.90 -22.35 5.49
CA VAL A 300 -0.39 -22.88 6.76
C VAL A 300 0.94 -22.22 7.13
N LEU A 301 1.88 -22.13 6.18
CA LEU A 301 3.17 -21.45 6.40
C LEU A 301 2.98 -19.98 6.79
N LEU A 302 2.10 -19.27 6.10
CA LEU A 302 1.72 -17.89 6.40
C LEU A 302 1.22 -17.75 7.83
N MET A 303 0.29 -18.60 8.27
CA MET A 303 -0.25 -18.58 9.63
C MET A 303 0.84 -18.85 10.68
N LEU A 304 1.75 -19.79 10.42
CA LEU A 304 2.86 -20.10 11.32
C LEU A 304 3.83 -18.92 11.47
N LEU A 305 4.25 -18.33 10.34
CA LEU A 305 5.12 -17.16 10.34
C LEU A 305 4.45 -15.93 10.99
N ALA A 306 3.18 -15.70 10.70
CA ALA A 306 2.39 -14.64 11.33
C ALA A 306 2.29 -14.82 12.85
N THR A 307 2.02 -16.04 13.32
CA THR A 307 1.98 -16.37 14.76
C THR A 307 3.35 -16.18 15.41
N ALA A 308 4.44 -16.55 14.73
CA ALA A 308 5.80 -16.34 15.21
C ALA A 308 6.13 -14.84 15.33
N PHE A 309 5.78 -14.04 14.31
CA PHE A 309 6.00 -12.59 14.30
C PHE A 309 5.19 -11.90 15.40
N GLN A 310 3.91 -12.24 15.54
CA GLN A 310 3.05 -11.76 16.61
C GLN A 310 3.64 -12.10 17.99
N SER A 311 4.07 -13.35 18.18
CA SER A 311 4.64 -13.83 19.44
C SER A 311 5.95 -13.11 19.79
N TYR A 312 6.79 -12.82 18.80
CA TYR A 312 8.04 -12.07 18.97
C TYR A 312 7.76 -10.68 19.58
N PHE A 313 6.85 -9.90 18.99
CA PHE A 313 6.51 -8.58 19.51
C PHE A 313 5.71 -8.63 20.82
N ALA A 314 4.84 -9.63 21.01
CA ALA A 314 4.11 -9.81 22.26
C ALA A 314 5.05 -10.11 23.45
N LYS A 315 6.13 -10.87 23.23
CA LYS A 315 7.13 -11.17 24.27
C LYS A 315 8.02 -9.95 24.56
N ASN A 316 8.48 -9.24 23.54
CA ASN A 316 9.38 -8.11 23.70
C ASN A 316 8.68 -6.88 24.32
N LYS A 317 7.37 -6.70 24.09
CA LYS A 317 6.57 -5.66 24.77
C LYS A 317 6.40 -5.89 26.29
N LYS A 318 6.56 -7.12 26.79
CA LYS A 318 6.47 -7.43 28.23
C LYS A 318 7.77 -7.19 28.99
N ARG A 319 8.87 -6.90 28.28
CA ARG A 319 10.22 -6.73 28.87
C ARG A 319 10.62 -5.28 29.08
N VAL A 320 9.77 -4.33 28.69
CA VAL A 320 9.92 -2.88 28.87
C VAL A 320 8.90 -2.44 29.91
#